data_AF-A0A844X4V3-F1
#
_entry.id   AF-A0A844X4V3-F1
#
_cell.length_a   1.000
_cell.length_b   1.000
_cell.length_c   1.000
_cell.angle_alpha   90.00
_cell.angle_beta   90.00
_cell.angle_gamma   90.00
#
_symmetry.space_group_name_H-M   'P 1'
#
loop_
_entity.id
_entity.type
_entity.pdbx_description
1 polymer ?
#
loop_
_entity_poly.entity_id
_entity_poly.type
_entity_poly.pdbx_seq_one_letter_code
_entity_poly.pdbx_strand_id
1 'polypeptide(L)'
;MKKLIVFIMFIVISIVVLLIYVSETISDNDVFLYDLKQRCSFVTKQRMVSPSSYKILNSSLYGKKNWNKERIEKYFSAYKTREILKEKYSDPNNFYDITAIVKFSSKNGLGVDLVGYSSCEYFITNVYTTNIDGVGDINIDGHDFSKDGLDYIYAELTLRKKVKEYSLMDKIKMLMNMEFDY
;
A
#
# COMPACT_ATOMS: atom_id res chain seq x y z
N MET A 1 -35.11 10.44 -29.89
CA MET A 1 -33.88 11.25 -29.89
C MET A 1 -33.76 12.19 -28.69
N LYS A 2 -34.68 13.14 -28.45
CA LYS A 2 -34.58 14.08 -27.30
C LYS A 2 -34.44 13.40 -25.91
N LYS A 3 -35.23 12.35 -25.64
CA LYS A 3 -35.14 11.58 -24.37
C LYS A 3 -33.80 10.86 -24.19
N LEU A 4 -33.20 10.40 -25.29
CA LEU A 4 -31.90 9.74 -25.28
C LEU A 4 -30.79 10.75 -24.96
N ILE A 5 -30.85 11.95 -25.55
CA ILE A 5 -29.90 13.04 -25.31
C ILE A 5 -29.95 13.48 -23.83
N VAL A 6 -31.15 13.66 -23.27
CA VAL A 6 -31.33 14.03 -21.85
C VAL A 6 -30.78 12.94 -20.92
N PHE A 7 -31.03 11.67 -21.24
CA PHE A 7 -30.51 10.55 -20.46
C PHE A 7 -28.97 10.49 -20.47
N ILE A 8 -28.35 10.66 -21.64
CA ILE A 8 -26.88 10.71 -21.76
C ILE A 8 -26.33 11.90 -20.95
N MET A 9 -26.95 13.07 -21.05
CA MET A 9 -26.54 14.25 -20.28
C MET A 9 -26.59 14.00 -18.77
N PHE A 10 -27.66 13.34 -18.28
CA PHE A 10 -27.79 13.00 -16.88
C PHE A 10 -26.65 12.08 -16.41
N ILE A 11 -26.33 11.04 -17.18
CA ILE A 11 -25.21 10.13 -16.88
C ILE A 11 -23.90 10.91 -16.80
N VAL A 12 -23.61 11.78 -17.77
CA VAL A 12 -22.38 12.57 -17.77
C VAL A 12 -22.28 13.46 -16.54
N ILE A 13 -23.37 14.14 -16.16
CA ILE A 13 -23.40 14.99 -14.96
C ILE A 13 -23.16 14.14 -13.70
N SER A 14 -23.82 12.98 -13.57
CA SER A 14 -23.59 12.08 -12.43
C SER A 14 -22.14 11.60 -12.34
N ILE A 15 -21.51 11.28 -13.46
CA ILE A 15 -20.09 10.91 -13.50
C ILE A 15 -19.21 12.08 -13.05
N VAL A 16 -19.44 13.30 -13.58
CA VAL A 16 -18.65 14.48 -13.20
C VAL A 16 -18.77 14.78 -11.71
N VAL A 17 -19.99 14.72 -11.15
CA VAL A 17 -20.23 14.91 -9.71
C VAL A 17 -19.48 13.86 -8.89
N LEU A 18 -19.50 12.59 -9.30
CA LEU A 18 -18.75 11.53 -8.63
C LEU A 18 -17.24 11.77 -8.67
N LEU A 19 -16.69 12.21 -9.81
CA LEU A 19 -15.26 12.48 -9.97
C LEU A 19 -14.80 13.65 -9.07
N ILE A 20 -15.59 14.71 -8.98
CA ILE A 20 -15.32 15.85 -8.07
C ILE A 20 -15.35 15.37 -6.63
N TYR A 21 -16.41 14.65 -6.24
CA TYR A 21 -16.55 14.11 -4.88
C TYR A 21 -15.36 13.25 -4.46
N VAL A 22 -14.92 12.33 -5.34
CA VAL A 22 -13.74 11.49 -5.09
C VAL A 22 -12.47 12.34 -4.94
N SER A 23 -12.28 13.32 -5.81
CA SER A 23 -11.09 14.18 -5.78
C SER A 23 -10.99 15.02 -4.50
N GLU A 24 -12.13 15.50 -3.98
CA GLU A 24 -12.17 16.37 -2.79
C GLU A 24 -12.18 15.58 -1.49
N THR A 25 -12.82 14.42 -1.46
CA THR A 25 -13.04 13.66 -0.22
C THR A 25 -11.89 12.70 0.09
N ILE A 26 -11.22 12.16 -0.94
CA ILE A 26 -10.16 11.16 -0.76
C ILE A 26 -8.79 11.82 -0.83
N SER A 27 -8.10 11.84 0.30
CA SER A 27 -6.74 12.36 0.37
C SER A 27 -5.74 11.35 -0.17
N ASP A 28 -4.62 11.83 -0.70
CA ASP A 28 -3.52 10.97 -1.16
C ASP A 28 -2.95 10.12 -0.01
N ASN A 29 -3.06 10.60 1.22
CA ASN A 29 -2.67 9.83 2.40
C ASN A 29 -3.60 8.63 2.63
N ASP A 30 -4.91 8.76 2.41
CA ASP A 30 -5.82 7.63 2.53
C ASP A 30 -5.50 6.56 1.47
N VAL A 31 -5.21 7.00 0.25
CA VAL A 31 -4.80 6.11 -0.84
C VAL A 31 -3.48 5.44 -0.53
N PHE A 32 -2.52 6.18 0.03
CA PHE A 32 -1.24 5.64 0.49
C PHE A 32 -1.42 4.52 1.51
N LEU A 33 -2.23 4.77 2.54
CA LEU A 33 -2.50 3.78 3.59
C LEU A 33 -3.23 2.55 3.03
N TYR A 34 -4.12 2.73 2.06
CA TYR A 34 -4.76 1.62 1.35
C TYR A 34 -3.76 0.83 0.49
N ASP A 35 -2.87 1.51 -0.22
CA ASP A 35 -1.81 0.92 -1.04
C ASP A 35 -0.90 0.01 -0.21
N LEU A 36 -0.54 0.39 1.02
CA LEU A 36 0.24 -0.46 1.94
C LEU A 36 -0.44 -1.81 2.24
N LYS A 37 -1.75 -1.79 2.47
CA LYS A 37 -2.55 -3.01 2.71
C LYS A 37 -2.59 -3.89 1.46
N GLN A 38 -2.79 -3.27 0.30
CA GLN A 38 -2.86 -3.96 -0.98
C GLN A 38 -1.52 -4.60 -1.38
N ARG A 39 -0.40 -3.92 -1.14
CA ARG A 39 0.96 -4.49 -1.33
C ARG A 39 1.19 -5.71 -0.46
N CYS A 40 0.78 -5.66 0.82
CA CYS A 40 0.93 -6.80 1.72
C CYS A 40 0.09 -7.98 1.26
N SER A 41 -1.14 -7.70 0.84
CA SER A 41 -2.05 -8.66 0.26
C SER A 41 -1.49 -9.29 -1.03
N PHE A 42 -0.92 -8.48 -1.93
CA PHE A 42 -0.31 -8.95 -3.17
C PHE A 42 0.86 -9.91 -2.89
N VAL A 43 1.79 -9.51 -2.03
CA VAL A 43 2.92 -10.35 -1.62
C VAL A 43 2.43 -11.68 -1.02
N THR A 44 1.37 -11.63 -0.20
CA THR A 44 0.74 -12.82 0.38
C THR A 44 0.12 -13.72 -0.69
N LYS A 45 -0.65 -13.14 -1.61
CA LYS A 45 -1.33 -13.83 -2.73
C LYS A 45 -0.36 -14.63 -3.59
N GLN A 46 0.81 -14.06 -3.91
CA GLN A 46 1.82 -14.71 -4.74
C GLN A 46 2.41 -15.99 -4.10
N ARG A 47 2.33 -16.15 -2.78
CA ARG A 47 2.83 -17.34 -2.07
C ARG A 47 1.78 -18.42 -1.85
N MET A 48 0.52 -18.14 -2.17
CA MET A 48 -0.52 -19.13 -1.99
C MET A 48 -0.38 -20.24 -3.02
N VAL A 49 -0.72 -21.48 -2.63
CA VAL A 49 -0.78 -22.62 -3.56
C VAL A 49 -1.74 -22.36 -4.71
N SER A 50 -2.83 -21.63 -4.47
CA SER A 50 -3.79 -21.21 -5.50
C SER A 50 -4.03 -19.69 -5.44
N PRO A 51 -3.15 -18.86 -6.05
CA PRO A 51 -3.27 -17.40 -6.00
C PRO A 51 -4.59 -16.85 -6.59
N SER A 52 -5.18 -17.57 -7.55
CA SER A 52 -6.47 -17.19 -8.16
C SER A 52 -7.67 -17.34 -7.22
N SER A 53 -7.53 -18.15 -6.17
CA SER A 53 -8.57 -18.35 -5.16
C SER A 53 -8.44 -17.40 -3.96
N TYR A 54 -7.35 -16.64 -3.90
CA TYR A 54 -7.05 -15.73 -2.81
C TYR A 54 -8.11 -14.64 -2.69
N LYS A 55 -8.55 -14.38 -1.47
CA LYS A 55 -9.49 -13.31 -1.13
C LYS A 55 -9.05 -12.60 0.13
N ILE A 56 -9.12 -11.26 0.11
CA ILE A 56 -8.99 -10.45 1.30
C ILE A 56 -10.30 -10.54 2.10
N LEU A 57 -10.23 -11.03 3.33
CA LEU A 57 -11.37 -11.05 4.24
C LEU A 57 -11.44 -9.76 5.07
N ASN A 58 -10.27 -9.27 5.51
CA ASN A 58 -10.15 -8.00 6.23
C ASN A 58 -8.73 -7.46 6.07
N SER A 59 -8.55 -6.14 6.16
CA SER A 59 -7.22 -5.52 6.18
C SER A 59 -7.19 -4.26 7.07
N SER A 60 -6.09 -4.10 7.80
CA SER A 60 -5.90 -3.01 8.76
C SER A 60 -4.44 -2.56 8.79
N LEU A 61 -4.19 -1.42 9.43
CA LEU A 61 -2.85 -0.93 9.72
C LEU A 61 -2.67 -0.83 11.23
N TYR A 62 -1.48 -1.16 11.72
CA TYR A 62 -1.13 -1.15 13.13
C TYR A 62 0.29 -0.63 13.34
N GLY A 63 0.62 -0.25 14.59
CA GLY A 63 2.02 -0.20 15.03
C GLY A 63 2.84 1.01 14.54
N LYS A 64 2.25 2.22 14.50
CA LYS A 64 3.03 3.42 14.15
C LYS A 64 4.15 3.66 15.18
N LYS A 65 5.41 3.47 14.75
CA LYS A 65 6.59 3.59 15.61
C LYS A 65 7.64 4.48 14.96
N ASN A 66 7.99 5.58 15.62
CA ASN A 66 9.02 6.48 15.11
C ASN A 66 10.41 5.82 15.14
N TRP A 67 11.24 6.15 14.15
CA TRP A 67 12.63 5.67 14.11
C TRP A 67 13.47 6.33 15.21
N ASN A 68 14.49 5.63 15.67
CA ASN A 68 15.49 6.22 16.54
C ASN A 68 16.47 7.10 15.72
N LYS A 69 17.20 7.99 16.41
CA LYS A 69 18.15 8.90 15.77
C LYS A 69 19.24 8.17 14.97
N GLU A 70 19.76 7.07 15.51
CA GLU A 70 20.81 6.28 14.86
C GLU A 70 20.36 5.75 13.48
N ARG A 71 19.12 5.26 13.38
CA ARG A 71 18.55 4.78 12.12
C ARG A 71 18.34 5.91 11.11
N ILE A 72 17.86 7.06 11.57
CA ILE A 72 17.70 8.26 10.74
C ILE A 72 19.07 8.72 10.20
N GLU A 73 20.10 8.70 11.03
CA GLU A 73 21.47 9.01 10.62
C GLU A 73 21.97 8.01 9.57
N LYS A 74 21.79 6.71 9.79
CA LYS A 74 22.15 5.65 8.82
C LYS A 74 21.44 5.84 7.48
N TYR A 75 20.16 6.21 7.48
CA TYR A 75 19.41 6.51 6.25
C TYR A 75 20.07 7.65 5.46
N PHE A 76 20.34 8.80 6.10
CA PHE A 76 20.98 9.92 5.39
C PHE A 76 22.40 9.60 4.93
N SER A 77 23.16 8.80 5.70
CA SER A 77 24.50 8.36 5.31
C SER A 77 24.48 7.35 4.15
N ALA A 78 23.48 6.48 4.06
CA ALA A 78 23.31 5.53 2.95
C ALA A 78 22.89 6.25 1.65
N TYR A 79 22.05 7.29 1.76
CA TYR A 79 21.61 8.10 0.63
C TYR A 79 22.34 9.43 0.58
N LYS A 80 23.62 9.43 0.20
CA LYS A 80 24.47 10.65 0.13
C LYS A 80 23.83 11.85 -0.55
N THR A 81 23.01 11.65 -1.59
CA THR A 81 22.29 12.73 -2.29
C THR A 81 21.23 13.42 -1.44
N ARG A 82 20.78 12.78 -0.35
CA ARG A 82 19.80 13.29 0.61
C ARG A 82 20.45 13.90 1.86
N GLU A 83 21.78 13.84 1.99
CA GLU A 83 22.50 14.33 3.17
C GLU A 83 22.26 15.83 3.42
N ILE A 84 22.15 16.62 2.35
CA ILE A 84 21.81 18.06 2.41
C ILE A 84 20.46 18.36 3.07
N LEU A 85 19.59 17.34 3.21
CA LEU A 85 18.25 17.45 3.78
C LEU A 85 18.22 17.06 5.24
N LYS A 86 19.32 16.51 5.76
CA LYS A 86 19.42 15.99 7.12
C LYS A 86 19.02 17.06 8.14
N GLU A 87 19.59 18.27 8.04
CA GLU A 87 19.28 19.35 9.00
C GLU A 87 17.78 19.71 9.04
N LYS A 88 17.10 19.66 7.88
CA LYS A 88 15.69 20.03 7.78
C LYS A 88 14.74 18.90 8.16
N TYR A 89 15.10 17.65 7.88
CA TYR A 89 14.16 16.53 7.96
C TYR A 89 14.46 15.51 9.06
N SER A 90 15.55 15.64 9.84
CA SER A 90 15.94 14.66 10.89
C SER A 90 14.96 14.50 12.07
N ASP A 91 13.82 15.20 12.08
CA ASP A 91 12.77 14.95 13.06
C ASP A 91 12.26 13.50 12.95
N PRO A 92 12.30 12.70 14.04
CA PRO A 92 11.74 11.35 14.06
C PRO A 92 10.28 11.23 13.62
N ASN A 93 9.48 12.30 13.66
CA ASN A 93 8.12 12.29 13.14
C ASN A 93 8.05 12.13 11.62
N ASN A 94 9.14 12.45 10.91
CA ASN A 94 9.26 12.22 9.48
C ASN A 94 9.63 10.78 9.13
N PHE A 95 9.90 9.93 10.12
CA PHE A 95 10.43 8.59 9.93
C PHE A 95 9.72 7.60 10.84
N TYR A 96 8.90 6.72 10.28
CA TYR A 96 8.12 5.80 11.09
C TYR A 96 7.92 4.46 10.40
N ASP A 97 7.79 3.43 11.21
CA ASP A 97 7.37 2.10 10.81
C ASP A 97 5.84 2.01 10.91
N ILE A 98 5.22 1.26 10.00
CA ILE A 98 3.80 0.90 10.07
C ILE A 98 3.61 -0.52 9.56
N THR A 99 2.75 -1.30 10.21
CA THR A 99 2.49 -2.69 9.85
C THR A 99 1.12 -2.83 9.21
N ALA A 100 1.05 -3.33 7.98
CA ALA A 100 -0.20 -3.79 7.38
C ALA A 100 -0.51 -5.20 7.84
N ILE A 101 -1.75 -5.43 8.28
CA ILE A 101 -2.25 -6.75 8.67
C ILE A 101 -3.39 -7.12 7.73
N VAL A 102 -3.29 -8.27 7.07
CA VAL A 102 -4.29 -8.77 6.12
C VAL A 102 -4.76 -10.14 6.59
N LYS A 103 -6.07 -10.25 6.84
CA LYS A 103 -6.75 -11.53 7.00
C LYS A 103 -7.21 -11.99 5.62
N PHE A 104 -6.86 -13.21 5.24
CA PHE A 104 -7.17 -13.74 3.90
C PHE A 104 -7.79 -15.13 3.96
N SER A 105 -8.36 -15.55 2.83
CA SER A 105 -8.68 -16.95 2.56
C SER A 105 -8.10 -17.39 1.22
N SER A 106 -7.60 -18.62 1.13
CA SER A 106 -7.12 -19.20 -0.13
C SER A 106 -7.33 -20.71 -0.13
N LYS A 107 -7.52 -21.31 -1.31
CA LYS A 107 -7.69 -22.75 -1.46
C LYS A 107 -6.34 -23.47 -1.42
N ASN A 108 -6.29 -24.57 -0.69
CA ASN A 108 -5.17 -25.51 -0.77
C ASN A 108 -5.27 -26.40 -2.03
N GLY A 109 -4.30 -27.31 -2.21
CA GLY A 109 -4.27 -28.23 -3.34
C GLY A 109 -5.46 -29.20 -3.42
N LEU A 110 -6.26 -29.33 -2.35
CA LEU A 110 -7.48 -30.14 -2.30
C LEU A 110 -8.75 -29.30 -2.48
N GLY A 111 -8.63 -28.00 -2.75
CA GLY A 111 -9.76 -27.09 -2.96
C GLY A 111 -10.45 -26.60 -1.69
N VAL A 112 -9.90 -26.88 -0.51
CA VAL A 112 -10.42 -26.44 0.79
C VAL A 112 -9.95 -25.03 1.09
N ASP A 113 -10.87 -24.15 1.48
CA ASP A 113 -10.56 -22.78 1.89
C ASP A 113 -9.81 -22.79 3.24
N LEU A 114 -8.59 -22.26 3.24
CA LEU A 114 -7.78 -21.99 4.43
C LEU A 114 -7.84 -20.51 4.75
N VAL A 115 -8.06 -20.18 6.02
CA VAL A 115 -8.06 -18.80 6.51
C VAL A 115 -6.75 -18.53 7.23
N GLY A 116 -6.10 -17.44 6.85
CA GLY A 116 -4.80 -17.05 7.37
C GLY A 116 -4.68 -15.56 7.65
N TYR A 117 -3.53 -15.18 8.18
CA TYR A 117 -3.13 -13.81 8.46
C TYR A 117 -1.74 -13.54 7.90
N SER A 118 -1.56 -12.36 7.33
CA SER A 118 -0.25 -11.82 7.01
C SER A 118 -0.02 -10.47 7.67
N SER A 119 1.24 -10.18 7.97
CA SER A 119 1.69 -8.89 8.46
C SER A 119 2.92 -8.43 7.69
N CYS A 120 2.91 -7.20 7.18
CA CYS A 120 4.04 -6.61 6.46
C CYS A 120 4.38 -5.26 7.09
N GLU A 121 5.60 -5.12 7.59
CA GLU A 121 6.12 -3.87 8.13
C GLU A 121 6.73 -3.01 7.02
N TYR A 122 6.38 -1.74 7.00
CA TYR A 122 6.89 -0.77 6.04
C TYR A 122 7.60 0.36 6.75
N PHE A 123 8.73 0.75 6.18
CA PHE A 123 9.60 1.82 6.63
C PHE A 123 9.24 3.08 5.85
N ILE A 124 8.61 4.05 6.52
CA ILE A 124 8.05 5.24 5.87
C ILE A 124 8.89 6.46 6.18
N THR A 125 9.11 7.29 5.17
CA THR A 125 9.80 8.58 5.29
C THR A 125 8.95 9.68 4.68
N ASN A 126 8.97 10.86 5.30
CA ASN A 126 8.31 12.07 4.81
C ASN A 126 9.37 13.10 4.37
N VAL A 127 10.47 12.65 3.80
CA VAL A 127 11.50 13.53 3.24
C VAL A 127 11.00 14.01 1.89
N TYR A 128 10.61 15.28 1.82
CA TYR A 128 9.82 15.90 0.74
C TYR A 128 8.37 15.42 0.62
N THR A 129 8.18 14.12 0.42
CA THR A 129 6.87 13.48 0.27
C THR A 129 6.84 12.18 1.05
N THR A 130 5.65 11.76 1.50
CA THR A 130 5.46 10.45 2.11
C THR A 130 5.85 9.36 1.12
N ASN A 131 6.77 8.49 1.49
CA ASN A 131 7.23 7.39 0.65
C ASN A 131 7.68 6.20 1.49
N ILE A 132 7.61 5.01 0.90
CA ILE A 132 8.17 3.78 1.48
C ILE A 132 9.66 3.76 1.16
N ASP A 133 10.50 3.79 2.19
CA ASP A 133 11.95 3.64 2.09
C ASP A 133 12.37 2.17 2.04
N GLY A 134 11.59 1.29 2.67
CA GLY A 134 11.87 -0.14 2.66
C GLY A 134 10.75 -0.96 3.29
N VAL A 135 10.98 -2.27 3.30
CA VAL A 135 10.11 -3.25 3.92
C VAL A 135 10.90 -3.92 5.04
N GLY A 136 10.30 -4.00 6.22
CA GLY A 136 10.84 -4.70 7.37
C GLY A 136 10.39 -6.15 7.38
N ASP A 137 9.75 -6.55 8.48
CA ASP A 137 9.28 -7.92 8.65
C ASP A 137 8.07 -8.25 7.77
N ILE A 138 8.09 -9.44 7.15
CA ILE A 138 6.95 -10.01 6.43
C ILE A 138 6.63 -11.36 7.07
N ASN A 139 5.46 -11.49 7.68
CA ASN A 139 5.00 -12.75 8.27
C ASN A 139 3.73 -13.21 7.57
N ILE A 140 3.63 -14.49 7.22
CA ILE A 140 2.39 -15.11 6.71
C ILE A 140 2.16 -16.39 7.50
N ASP A 141 1.02 -16.48 8.18
CA ASP A 141 0.62 -17.61 9.01
C ASP A 141 1.68 -18.10 10.02
N GLY A 142 2.43 -17.16 10.59
CA GLY A 142 3.47 -17.43 11.58
C GLY A 142 4.85 -17.70 10.97
N HIS A 143 4.97 -17.79 9.64
CA HIS A 143 6.25 -17.90 8.96
C HIS A 143 6.83 -16.53 8.65
N ASP A 144 8.02 -16.27 9.17
CA ASP A 144 8.77 -15.03 8.95
C ASP A 144 9.62 -15.15 7.67
N PHE A 145 9.26 -14.35 6.67
CA PHE A 145 9.86 -14.26 5.35
C PHE A 145 10.82 -13.06 5.22
N SER A 146 11.11 -12.33 6.30
CA SER A 146 12.09 -11.22 6.30
C SER A 146 13.50 -11.63 5.86
N LYS A 147 13.82 -12.93 5.94
CA LYS A 147 15.13 -13.50 5.62
C LYS A 147 15.20 -14.19 4.26
N ASP A 148 14.07 -14.35 3.58
CA ASP A 148 14.01 -15.00 2.27
C ASP A 148 14.22 -13.96 1.16
N GLY A 149 15.35 -14.04 0.47
CA GLY A 149 15.79 -13.01 -0.48
C GLY A 149 14.82 -12.75 -1.64
N LEU A 150 14.04 -13.74 -2.07
CA LEU A 150 13.01 -13.57 -3.11
C LEU A 150 11.82 -12.73 -2.62
N ASP A 151 11.54 -12.75 -1.32
CA ASP A 151 10.36 -12.15 -0.72
C ASP A 151 10.54 -10.66 -0.47
N TYR A 152 11.75 -10.31 -0.05
CA TYR A 152 12.24 -8.94 -0.07
C TYR A 152 12.26 -8.37 -1.50
N ILE A 153 12.66 -9.15 -2.51
CA ILE A 153 12.64 -8.73 -3.92
C ILE A 153 11.21 -8.47 -4.42
N TYR A 154 10.23 -9.35 -4.15
CA TYR A 154 8.84 -9.11 -4.57
C TYR A 154 8.25 -7.89 -3.87
N ALA A 155 8.49 -7.74 -2.56
CA ALA A 155 8.05 -6.57 -1.82
C ALA A 155 8.69 -5.30 -2.39
N GLU A 156 10.01 -5.27 -2.62
CA GLU A 156 10.73 -4.16 -3.25
C GLU A 156 10.30 -3.85 -4.68
N LEU A 157 9.96 -4.86 -5.48
CA LEU A 157 9.47 -4.67 -6.86
C LEU A 157 8.15 -3.91 -6.86
N THR A 158 7.26 -4.18 -5.90
CA THR A 158 6.07 -3.34 -5.76
C THR A 158 6.43 -1.91 -5.39
N LEU A 159 7.46 -1.66 -4.58
CA LEU A 159 7.87 -0.31 -4.13
C LEU A 159 8.29 0.62 -5.29
N ARG A 160 8.61 0.07 -6.47
CA ARG A 160 9.05 0.84 -7.64
C ARG A 160 7.96 1.58 -8.40
N LYS A 161 6.73 1.69 -7.89
CA LYS A 161 5.76 2.68 -8.40
C LYS A 161 6.34 4.07 -8.11
N LYS A 162 7.10 4.62 -9.08
CA LYS A 162 7.71 5.95 -9.00
C LYS A 162 6.66 6.93 -8.52
N VAL A 163 6.96 7.61 -7.41
CA VAL A 163 6.13 8.63 -6.79
C VAL A 163 5.73 9.66 -7.84
N LYS A 164 4.50 9.52 -8.32
CA LYS A 164 3.64 10.60 -8.76
C LYS A 164 2.42 10.54 -7.86
N GLU A 165 1.87 11.71 -7.56
CA GLU A 165 0.59 11.88 -6.87
C GLU A 165 -0.40 10.78 -7.28
N TYR A 166 -1.13 10.23 -6.31
CA TYR A 166 -2.08 9.15 -6.60
C TYR A 166 -3.11 9.64 -7.62
N SER A 167 -3.31 8.87 -8.68
CA SER A 167 -4.23 9.25 -9.73
C SER A 167 -5.67 9.26 -9.21
N LEU A 168 -6.56 9.99 -9.89
CA LEU A 168 -7.99 9.92 -9.61
C LEU A 168 -8.51 8.46 -9.68
N MET A 169 -7.91 7.64 -10.54
CA MET A 169 -8.26 6.22 -10.64
C MET A 169 -7.84 5.44 -9.38
N ASP A 170 -6.67 5.73 -8.78
CA ASP A 170 -6.25 5.10 -7.53
C ASP A 170 -7.22 5.48 -6.38
N LYS A 171 -7.69 6.74 -6.36
CA LYS A 171 -8.74 7.20 -5.42
C LYS A 171 -10.06 6.45 -5.61
N ILE A 172 -10.51 6.28 -6.86
CA ILE A 172 -11.71 5.49 -7.18
C ILE A 172 -11.52 4.03 -6.73
N LYS A 173 -10.38 3.42 -7.04
CA LYS A 173 -10.07 2.04 -6.64
C LYS A 173 -10.12 1.88 -5.12
N MET A 174 -9.58 2.85 -4.37
CA MET A 174 -9.69 2.86 -2.90
C MET A 174 -11.15 2.91 -2.45
N LEU A 175 -11.96 3.85 -2.98
CA LEU A 175 -13.37 4.00 -2.61
C LEU A 175 -14.17 2.71 -2.85
N MET A 176 -13.85 2.02 -3.95
CA MET A 176 -14.51 0.80 -4.37
C MET A 176 -13.90 -0.48 -3.76
N ASN A 177 -12.88 -0.37 -2.90
CA ASN A 177 -12.11 -1.50 -2.36
C ASN A 177 -11.58 -2.45 -3.45
N MET A 178 -11.08 -1.90 -4.56
CA MET A 178 -10.50 -2.64 -5.67
C MET A 178 -8.99 -2.84 -5.52
N GLU A 179 -8.45 -3.91 -6.10
CA GLU A 179 -7.01 -4.18 -6.13
C GLU A 179 -6.29 -3.16 -7.03
N PHE A 180 -5.07 -2.79 -6.63
CA PHE A 180 -4.15 -2.01 -7.47
C PHE A 180 -3.38 -2.94 -8.39
N ASP A 181 -2.93 -2.40 -9.53
CA ASP A 181 -2.08 -3.13 -10.46
C ASP A 181 -0.62 -2.89 -10.04
N TYR A 182 0.13 -3.96 -9.80
CA TYR A 182 1.53 -3.94 -9.32
C TYR A 182 2.45 -4.69 -10.28
#